data_AF-A0A812ZKA6-F1
#
_entry.id   AF-A0A812ZKA6-F1
#
_cell.length_a   1.000
_cell.length_b   1.000
_cell.length_c   1.000
_cell.angle_alpha   90.00
_cell.angle_beta   90.00
_cell.angle_gamma   90.00
#
_symmetry.space_group_name_H-M   'P 1'
#
loop_
_entity.id
_entity.type
_entity.pdbx_description
1 polymer ?
#
loop_
_entity_poly.entity_id
_entity_poly.type
_entity_poly.pdbx_seq_one_letter_code
_entity_poly.pdbx_strand_id
1 'polypeptide(L)'
;MDINSPAGFGLAIWLILQGRPNAFFCLLAPVCSSWVLTNTGTSQRSIAFAEGNSNLAYVRAANQMTSRTVLLAVLITALGGTFMIEQPGSSLMRYYFRMQWLFRQLPASWLFYYVGRFV
;
A
#
# COMPACT_ATOMS: atom_id res chain seq x y z
N MET A 1 -13.01 5.00 -1.62
CA MET A 1 -12.32 5.92 -2.56
C MET A 1 -11.56 5.08 -3.57
N ASP A 2 -11.76 5.27 -4.87
CA ASP A 2 -10.99 4.57 -5.89
C ASP A 2 -9.66 5.30 -6.17
N ILE A 3 -8.60 4.85 -5.51
CA ILE A 3 -7.26 5.43 -5.67
C ILE A 3 -6.58 5.03 -6.99
N ASN A 4 -7.18 4.19 -7.83
CA ASN A 4 -6.65 3.89 -9.18
C ASN A 4 -7.11 4.90 -10.23
N SER A 5 -8.26 5.54 -10.03
CA SER A 5 -8.65 6.70 -10.83
C SER A 5 -7.73 7.90 -10.55
N PRO A 6 -7.42 8.77 -11.55
CA PRO A 6 -6.67 10.00 -11.31
C PRO A 6 -7.37 10.94 -10.33
N ALA A 7 -8.70 11.07 -10.43
CA ALA A 7 -9.51 11.91 -9.54
C ALA A 7 -9.46 11.41 -8.09
N GLY A 8 -9.63 10.10 -7.86
CA GLY A 8 -9.57 9.54 -6.51
C GLY A 8 -8.16 9.58 -5.91
N PHE A 9 -7.11 9.42 -6.72
CA PHE A 9 -5.74 9.62 -6.25
C PHE A 9 -5.43 11.09 -5.89
N GLY A 10 -5.90 12.03 -6.72
CA GLY A 10 -5.79 13.46 -6.42
C GLY A 10 -6.52 13.85 -5.14
N LEU A 11 -7.72 13.29 -4.92
CA LEU A 11 -8.47 13.50 -3.69
C LEU A 11 -7.74 12.92 -2.47
N ALA A 12 -7.13 11.73 -2.58
CA ALA A 12 -6.32 11.15 -1.51
C ALA A 12 -5.15 12.05 -1.10
N ILE A 13 -4.41 12.56 -2.09
CA ILE A 13 -3.32 13.52 -1.86
C ILE A 13 -3.84 14.78 -1.19
N TRP A 14 -4.94 15.34 -1.70
CA TRP A 14 -5.53 16.56 -1.16
C TRP A 14 -5.92 16.39 0.32
N LEU A 15 -6.57 15.27 0.68
CA LEU A 15 -6.91 14.98 2.08
C LEU A 15 -5.70 14.87 2.99
N ILE A 16 -4.61 14.23 2.53
CA ILE A 16 -3.35 14.15 3.30
C ILE A 16 -2.75 15.54 3.51
N LEU A 17 -2.78 16.40 2.49
CA LEU A 17 -2.28 17.77 2.56
C LEU A 17 -3.12 18.68 3.48
N GLN A 18 -4.39 18.34 3.74
CA GLN A 18 -5.21 19.03 4.74
C GLN A 18 -4.93 18.57 6.18
N GLY A 19 -4.09 17.54 6.37
CA GLY A 19 -3.67 17.08 7.70
C GLY A 19 -2.83 18.13 8.43
N ARG A 20 -2.98 18.23 9.75
CA ARG A 20 -2.13 19.10 10.58
C ARG A 20 -0.69 18.59 10.52
N PRO A 21 0.30 19.37 10.06
CA PRO A 21 1.69 18.92 9.98
C PRO A 21 2.20 18.35 11.31
N ASN A 22 2.95 17.26 11.24
CA ASN A 22 3.47 16.49 12.39
C ASN A 22 2.42 15.88 13.34
N ALA A 23 1.13 16.01 13.07
CA ALA A 23 0.07 15.64 14.00
C ALA A 23 -1.17 15.08 13.28
N PHE A 24 -0.96 14.05 12.45
CA PHE A 24 -2.05 13.33 11.81
C PHE A 24 -1.71 11.86 11.59
N PHE A 25 -2.77 11.05 11.49
CA PHE A 25 -2.70 9.62 11.25
C PHE A 25 -3.55 9.25 10.03
N CYS A 26 -3.02 8.40 9.17
CA CYS A 26 -3.73 7.91 7.99
C CYS A 26 -3.78 6.38 7.94
N LEU A 27 -4.98 5.83 7.94
CA LEU A 27 -5.21 4.41 7.65
C LEU A 27 -5.38 4.22 6.14
N LEU A 28 -4.53 3.38 5.55
CA LEU A 28 -4.53 3.02 4.14
C LEU A 28 -4.94 1.54 4.01
N ALA A 29 -6.12 1.27 3.47
CA ALA A 29 -6.61 -0.10 3.27
C ALA A 29 -6.74 -0.41 1.77
N PRO A 30 -5.62 -0.67 1.05
CA PRO A 30 -5.69 -1.05 -0.35
C PRO A 30 -6.30 -2.45 -0.50
N VAL A 31 -7.07 -2.64 -1.57
CA VAL A 31 -7.77 -3.90 -1.85
C VAL A 31 -6.78 -5.06 -1.91
N CYS A 32 -7.01 -6.05 -1.05
CA CYS A 32 -6.12 -7.18 -0.82
C CYS A 32 -6.48 -8.46 -1.60
N SER A 33 -7.61 -8.47 -2.33
CA SER A 33 -8.18 -9.69 -2.94
C SER A 33 -7.26 -10.42 -3.91
N SER A 34 -6.42 -9.71 -4.66
CA SER A 34 -5.43 -10.33 -5.55
C SER A 34 -4.15 -10.78 -4.83
N TRP A 35 -3.96 -10.37 -3.58
CA TRP A 35 -2.73 -10.55 -2.81
C TRP A 35 -2.82 -11.72 -1.81
N VAL A 36 -4.02 -12.20 -1.48
CA VAL A 36 -4.21 -13.31 -0.55
C VAL A 36 -3.85 -14.66 -1.17
N LEU A 37 -3.42 -15.60 -0.32
CA LEU A 37 -3.05 -16.96 -0.73
C LEU A 37 -4.12 -17.66 -1.57
N THR A 38 -5.41 -17.49 -1.24
CA THR A 38 -6.52 -18.10 -1.99
C THR A 38 -6.57 -17.67 -3.46
N ASN A 39 -6.07 -16.48 -3.81
CA ASN A 39 -6.06 -15.99 -5.19
C ASN A 39 -4.77 -16.36 -5.95
N THR A 40 -3.79 -17.01 -5.32
CA THR A 40 -2.49 -17.31 -5.96
C THR A 40 -2.60 -18.21 -7.17
N GLY A 41 -3.57 -19.15 -7.19
CA GLY A 41 -3.84 -19.99 -8.36
C GLY A 41 -4.26 -19.19 -9.60
N THR A 42 -5.07 -18.13 -9.42
CA THR A 42 -5.55 -17.28 -10.53
C THR A 42 -4.60 -16.14 -10.84
N SER A 43 -4.16 -15.40 -9.81
CA SER A 43 -3.25 -14.26 -9.97
C SER A 43 -1.83 -14.68 -10.34
N GLN A 44 -1.46 -15.96 -10.12
CA GLN A 44 -0.10 -16.47 -10.30
C GLN A 44 0.95 -15.70 -9.48
N ARG A 45 0.54 -15.05 -8.39
CA ARG A 45 1.46 -14.42 -7.44
C ARG A 45 2.11 -15.49 -6.58
N SER A 46 3.40 -15.29 -6.28
CA SER A 46 4.14 -16.09 -5.32
C SER A 46 5.08 -15.20 -4.50
N ILE A 47 5.77 -15.77 -3.52
CA ILE A 47 6.79 -15.04 -2.75
C ILE A 47 7.91 -14.54 -3.66
N ALA A 48 8.34 -15.35 -4.63
CA ALA A 48 9.41 -15.01 -5.57
C ALA A 48 8.93 -14.10 -6.72
N PHE A 49 7.63 -14.12 -7.02
CA PHE A 49 7.02 -13.35 -8.09
C PHE A 49 5.74 -12.69 -7.60
N ALA A 50 5.91 -11.64 -6.81
CA ALA A 50 4.81 -10.96 -6.14
C ALA A 50 3.94 -10.17 -7.13
N GLU A 51 4.46 -9.79 -8.29
CA GLU A 51 3.79 -9.04 -9.36
C GLU A 51 2.62 -9.80 -9.98
N GLY A 52 2.72 -11.14 -10.00
CA GLY A 52 1.73 -12.03 -10.60
C GLY A 52 1.52 -11.83 -12.10
N ASN A 53 0.47 -12.47 -12.62
CA ASN A 53 0.08 -12.42 -14.02
C ASN A 53 -0.51 -11.05 -14.38
N SER A 54 0.34 -10.17 -14.90
CA SER A 54 -0.05 -8.84 -15.35
C SER A 54 -0.91 -8.84 -16.62
N ASN A 55 -1.23 -9.99 -17.23
CA ASN A 55 -2.24 -10.04 -18.31
C ASN A 55 -3.67 -9.89 -17.75
N LEU A 56 -3.88 -10.17 -16.47
CA LEU A 56 -5.17 -10.01 -15.81
C LEU A 56 -5.38 -8.56 -15.36
N ALA A 57 -6.49 -7.94 -15.80
CA ALA A 57 -6.77 -6.53 -15.55
C ALA A 57 -6.80 -6.20 -14.05
N TYR A 58 -7.40 -7.06 -13.23
CA TYR A 58 -7.48 -6.86 -11.79
C TYR A 58 -6.12 -6.97 -11.08
N VAL A 59 -5.19 -7.80 -11.59
CA VAL A 59 -3.81 -7.91 -11.07
C VAL A 59 -3.04 -6.63 -11.36
N ARG A 60 -3.15 -6.08 -12.58
CA ARG A 60 -2.55 -4.78 -12.94
C ARG A 60 -3.10 -3.66 -12.06
N ALA A 61 -4.43 -3.61 -11.90
CA ALA A 61 -5.08 -2.62 -11.06
C ALA A 61 -4.62 -2.71 -9.60
N ALA A 62 -4.44 -3.93 -9.06
CA ALA A 62 -3.91 -4.11 -7.72
C ALA A 62 -2.43 -3.67 -7.60
N ASN A 63 -1.59 -3.98 -8.60
CA ASN A 63 -0.19 -3.52 -8.63
C ASN A 63 -0.12 -1.99 -8.64
N GLN A 64 -0.92 -1.34 -9.48
CA GLN A 64 -1.03 0.12 -9.53
C GLN A 64 -1.51 0.70 -8.19
N MET A 65 -2.53 0.10 -7.58
CA MET A 65 -3.08 0.53 -6.30
C MET A 65 -2.01 0.50 -5.21
N THR A 66 -1.33 -0.63 -5.03
CA THR A 66 -0.24 -0.78 -4.05
C THR A 66 0.88 0.25 -4.30
N SER A 67 1.18 0.54 -5.56
CA SER A 67 2.20 1.53 -5.92
C SER A 67 1.80 2.95 -5.51
N ARG A 68 0.52 3.29 -5.69
CA ARG A 68 -0.04 4.56 -5.24
C ARG A 68 -0.08 4.62 -3.71
N THR A 69 -0.45 3.54 -3.03
CA THR A 69 -0.38 3.43 -1.57
C THR A 69 1.03 3.71 -1.04
N VAL A 70 2.06 3.17 -1.69
CA VAL A 70 3.47 3.45 -1.34
C VAL A 70 3.78 4.94 -1.46
N LEU A 71 3.35 5.60 -2.54
CA LEU A 71 3.54 7.06 -2.70
C LEU A 71 2.81 7.86 -1.62
N LEU A 72 1.57 7.49 -1.27
CA LEU A 72 0.83 8.14 -0.21
C LEU A 72 1.53 7.98 1.15
N ALA A 73 2.06 6.78 1.45
CA ALA A 73 2.81 6.52 2.67
C ALA A 73 4.05 7.42 2.77
N VAL A 74 4.82 7.56 1.68
CA VAL A 74 5.95 8.48 1.61
C VAL A 74 5.52 9.93 1.86
N LEU A 75 4.43 10.38 1.23
CA LEU A 75 3.91 11.74 1.43
C LEU A 75 3.49 11.99 2.88
N ILE A 76 2.79 11.03 3.50
CA ILE A 76 2.36 11.12 4.90
C ILE A 76 3.58 11.29 5.81
N THR A 77 4.60 10.46 5.63
CA THR A 77 5.84 10.55 6.43
C THR A 77 6.61 11.84 6.18
N ALA A 78 6.66 12.33 4.94
CA ALA A 78 7.31 13.59 4.60
C ALA A 78 6.66 14.80 5.31
N LEU A 79 5.36 14.74 5.58
CA LEU A 79 4.62 15.76 6.33
C LEU A 79 4.67 15.56 7.87
N GLY A 80 5.45 14.57 8.33
CA GLY A 80 5.54 14.19 9.73
C GLY A 80 4.31 13.44 10.26
N GLY A 81 3.45 12.92 9.37
CA GLY A 81 2.33 12.07 9.76
C GLY A 81 2.74 10.62 10.03
N THR A 82 1.84 9.88 10.66
CA THR A 82 1.95 8.44 10.88
C THR A 82 0.97 7.74 9.94
N PHE A 83 1.36 6.62 9.34
CA PHE A 83 0.46 5.85 8.49
C PHE A 83 0.33 4.42 8.99
N MET A 84 -0.82 3.80 8.72
CA MET A 84 -1.03 2.38 8.88
C MET A 84 -1.53 1.79 7.57
N ILE A 85 -0.90 0.75 7.04
CA ILE A 85 -1.43 0.00 5.89
C ILE A 85 -2.10 -1.27 6.43
N GLU A 86 -3.41 -1.39 6.21
CA GLU A 86 -4.18 -2.59 6.56
C GLU A 86 -4.02 -3.65 5.46
N GLN A 87 -3.77 -4.89 5.88
CA GLN A 87 -3.72 -6.06 5.00
C GLN A 87 -4.12 -7.33 5.75
N PRO A 88 -4.65 -8.34 5.04
CA PRO A 88 -4.85 -9.66 5.62
C PRO A 88 -3.51 -10.32 5.93
N GLY A 89 -3.47 -11.13 6.99
CA GLY A 89 -2.24 -11.81 7.43
C GLY A 89 -1.62 -12.74 6.38
N SER A 90 -2.40 -13.23 5.41
CA SER A 90 -1.96 -14.08 4.31
C SER A 90 -1.52 -13.29 3.05
N SER A 91 -1.44 -11.96 3.12
CA SER A 91 -1.12 -11.11 1.98
C SER A 91 0.32 -11.28 1.50
N LEU A 92 0.49 -11.52 0.20
CA LEU A 92 1.76 -11.47 -0.50
C LEU A 92 2.23 -10.05 -0.82
N MET A 93 1.41 -9.02 -0.53
CA MET A 93 1.73 -7.61 -0.84
C MET A 93 3.06 -7.16 -0.21
N ARG A 94 3.48 -7.76 0.90
CA ARG A 94 4.79 -7.50 1.52
C ARG A 94 5.97 -7.74 0.58
N TYR A 95 5.85 -8.72 -0.30
CA TYR A 95 6.94 -9.13 -1.19
C TYR A 95 6.99 -8.30 -2.48
N TYR A 96 5.99 -7.47 -2.72
CA TYR A 96 5.97 -6.59 -3.87
C TYR A 96 7.12 -5.58 -3.81
N PHE A 97 7.85 -5.40 -4.90
CA PHE A 97 9.11 -4.65 -4.91
C PHE A 97 8.99 -3.22 -4.37
N ARG A 98 7.86 -2.54 -4.62
CA ARG A 98 7.62 -1.17 -4.11
C ARG A 98 7.35 -1.13 -2.61
N MET A 99 6.70 -2.16 -2.05
CA MET A 99 6.53 -2.29 -0.60
C MET A 99 7.87 -2.62 0.06
N GLN A 100 8.65 -3.53 -0.54
CA GLN A 100 10.02 -3.83 -0.09
C GLN A 100 10.91 -2.58 -0.11
N TRP A 101 10.80 -1.76 -1.15
CA TRP A 101 11.48 -0.47 -1.21
C TRP A 101 11.03 0.46 -0.07
N LEU A 102 9.73 0.59 0.17
CA LEU A 102 9.18 1.43 1.25
C LEU A 102 9.75 1.02 2.62
N PHE A 103 9.80 -0.28 2.92
CA PHE A 103 10.33 -0.78 4.19
C PHE A 103 11.82 -0.52 4.38
N ARG A 104 12.57 -0.33 3.28
CA ARG A 104 14.00 0.05 3.35
C ARG A 104 14.18 1.54 3.56
N GLN A 105 13.22 2.37 3.14
CA GLN A 105 13.34 3.83 3.25
C GLN A 105 12.83 4.37 4.58
N LEU A 106 11.80 3.75 5.16
CA LEU A 106 11.09 4.29 6.32
C LEU A 106 11.18 3.35 7.53
N PRO A 107 11.43 3.86 8.74
CA PRO A 107 11.32 3.07 9.96
C PRO A 107 9.85 2.68 10.18
N ALA A 108 9.55 1.40 9.98
CA ALA A 108 8.21 0.82 10.13
C ALA A 108 8.24 -0.39 11.07
N SER A 109 7.26 -0.45 11.97
CA SER A 109 7.07 -1.56 12.91
C SER A 109 5.99 -2.51 12.42
N TRP A 110 6.25 -3.81 12.55
CA TRP A 110 5.37 -4.88 12.08
C TRP A 110 4.40 -5.34 13.17
N LEU A 111 3.09 -5.22 12.93
CA LEU A 111 2.10 -5.73 13.88
C LEU A 111 0.80 -6.11 13.16
N PHE A 112 0.76 -7.19 12.37
CA PHE A 112 -0.39 -7.64 11.53
C PHE A 112 -1.02 -6.59 10.57
N TYR A 113 -0.53 -5.36 10.66
CA TYR A 113 -0.80 -4.11 9.97
C TYR A 113 0.58 -3.47 9.78
N TYR A 114 0.82 -2.73 8.68
CA TYR A 114 2.06 -1.98 8.53
C TYR A 114 1.91 -0.65 9.25
N VAL A 115 2.50 -0.50 10.44
CA VAL A 115 2.46 0.77 11.17
C VAL A 115 3.77 1.49 10.92
N GLY A 116 3.71 2.63 10.23
CA GLY A 116 4.83 3.52 9.99
C GLY A 116 4.90 4.61 11.05
N ARG A 117 6.08 4.72 11.67
CA ARG A 117 6.58 5.70 12.67
C ARG A 117 6.50 5.29 14.16
N PHE A 118 7.67 5.00 14.72
CA PHE A 118 8.02 5.27 16.11
C PHE A 118 9.36 6.02 16.13
N VAL A 119 9.46 6.98 17.05
CA VAL A 119 10.47 8.05 17.20
C VAL A 119 11.89 7.60 16.89
#